data_AF-A0A0M8PAX3-F1
#
_entry.id   AF-A0A0M8PAX3-F1
#
_cell.length_a   1.000
_cell.length_b   1.000
_cell.length_c   1.000
_cell.angle_alpha   90.00
_cell.angle_beta   90.00
_cell.angle_gamma   90.00
#
_symmetry.space_group_name_H-M   'P 1'
#
loop_
_entity.id
_entity.type
_entity.pdbx_description
1 polymer ?
#
loop_
_entity_poly.entity_id
_entity_poly.type
_entity_poly.pdbx_seq_one_letter_code
_entity_poly.pdbx_strand_id
1 'polypeptide(L)'
;MSTVRAESTFAYHGLDTVKFTDTETEVVKSLIKNFLEDVKFDRAKPLIKDPELEAAVWTYFKSQNLGQKTEKAVHDVLKLSTTLTLQAYTSLPFENKVLCAVQCLYMFLVDDIALSFLEELRHFCQNFTLNNDHRQPLLNGFDKHLRYLGRYYGPYCHSTIIKSAFDYINGRIIEHEMEQANFIFSSQTRLMPMFLRTKVGAAEILNSLLWPKALFPEDKYLLQFLPVVQELVLFTDFTNDILSCGEINMQNNAKYAILQYITYLEQTIQMGLRCIVDDHVKN
;
A
#
# COMPACT_ATOMS: atom_id res chain seq x y z
N MET A 1 16.71 17.73 31.86
CA MET A 1 17.04 17.33 30.48
C MET A 1 16.03 16.28 30.04
N SER A 2 14.96 16.70 29.38
CA SER A 2 13.91 15.83 28.87
C SER A 2 14.21 15.48 27.41
N THR A 3 14.32 14.19 27.13
CA THR A 3 14.51 13.60 25.81
C THR A 3 13.22 13.74 24.97
N VAL A 4 13.32 14.45 23.86
CA VAL A 4 12.29 14.52 22.82
C VAL A 4 12.12 13.14 22.18
N ARG A 5 10.93 12.54 22.36
CA ARG A 5 10.51 11.34 21.62
C ARG A 5 9.67 11.84 20.45
N ALA A 6 10.17 11.64 19.22
CA ALA A 6 9.42 11.94 18.00
C ALA A 6 8.24 10.97 17.91
N GLU A 7 7.04 11.46 18.21
CA GLU A 7 5.78 10.76 17.95
C GLU A 7 5.45 10.94 16.46
N SER A 8 5.55 9.86 15.69
CA SER A 8 5.03 9.81 14.33
C SER A 8 3.50 9.94 14.40
N THR A 9 3.00 11.14 14.16
CA THR A 9 1.58 11.48 14.17
C THR A 9 1.01 11.11 12.80
N PHE A 10 0.53 9.86 12.65
CA PHE A 10 -0.34 9.50 11.53
C PHE A 10 -1.75 10.01 11.88
N ALA A 11 -2.00 11.28 11.59
CA ALA A 11 -3.32 11.87 11.57
C ALA A 11 -3.63 12.29 10.14
N TYR A 12 -4.78 11.86 9.62
CA TYR A 12 -5.30 12.30 8.33
C TYR A 12 -5.59 13.81 8.43
N HIS A 13 -4.62 14.65 8.01
CA HIS A 13 -4.68 16.10 8.14
C HIS A 13 -5.78 16.67 7.24
N GLY A 14 -6.93 16.88 7.87
CA GLY A 14 -8.20 17.33 7.29
C GLY A 14 -9.37 17.13 8.26
N LEU A 15 -9.18 16.25 9.25
CA LEU A 15 -9.94 16.26 10.49
C LEU A 15 -8.92 16.47 11.61
N ASP A 16 -9.10 17.50 12.42
CA ASP A 16 -8.39 17.60 13.71
C ASP A 16 -8.47 16.22 14.39
N THR A 17 -7.41 15.80 15.07
CA THR A 17 -7.48 14.70 16.04
C THR A 17 -8.32 15.18 17.22
N VAL A 18 -9.62 15.37 16.98
CA VAL A 18 -10.62 15.57 18.00
C VAL A 18 -10.62 14.27 18.77
N LYS A 19 -10.34 14.35 20.07
CA LYS A 19 -10.62 13.22 20.96
C LYS A 19 -12.09 12.89 20.77
N PHE A 20 -12.36 11.75 20.15
CA PHE A 20 -13.71 11.24 20.03
C PHE A 20 -14.34 11.25 21.41
N THR A 21 -15.57 11.74 21.49
CA THR A 21 -16.42 11.51 22.65
C THR A 21 -16.55 10.01 22.89
N ASP A 22 -16.89 9.61 24.12
CA ASP A 22 -17.12 8.19 24.43
C ASP A 22 -18.18 7.57 23.49
N THR A 23 -19.19 8.36 23.11
CA THR A 23 -20.22 7.97 22.15
C THR A 23 -19.67 7.72 20.74
N GLU A 24 -18.83 8.61 20.22
CA GLU A 24 -18.20 8.43 18.89
C GLU A 24 -17.24 7.25 18.88
N THR A 25 -16.51 7.02 19.98
CA THR A 25 -15.63 5.87 20.15
C THR A 25 -16.42 4.55 20.09
N GLU A 26 -17.58 4.45 20.74
CA GLU A 26 -18.43 3.27 20.67
C GLU A 26 -19.03 3.05 19.27
N VAL A 27 -19.37 4.13 18.56
CA VAL A 27 -19.80 4.05 17.15
C VAL A 27 -18.68 3.48 16.28
N VAL A 28 -17.44 3.98 16.39
CA VAL A 28 -16.28 3.48 15.62
C VAL A 28 -16.02 2.00 15.93
N LYS A 29 -16.04 1.59 17.21
CA LYS A 29 -15.87 0.19 17.60
C LYS A 29 -16.95 -0.71 17.01
N SER A 30 -18.21 -0.27 17.02
CA SER A 30 -19.33 -1.00 16.43
C SER A 30 -19.15 -1.15 14.92
N LEU A 31 -18.76 -0.08 14.22
CA LEU A 31 -18.48 -0.12 12.78
C LEU A 31 -17.35 -1.08 12.44
N ILE A 32 -16.23 -1.02 13.16
CA ILE A 32 -15.10 -1.95 12.97
C ILE A 32 -15.55 -3.38 13.23
N LYS A 33 -16.31 -3.62 14.30
CA LYS A 33 -16.81 -4.97 14.63
C LYS A 33 -17.69 -5.51 13.50
N ASN A 34 -18.69 -4.75 13.06
CA ASN A 34 -19.60 -5.16 12.00
C ASN A 34 -18.84 -5.41 10.70
N PHE A 35 -17.92 -4.51 10.34
CA PHE A 35 -17.05 -4.69 9.18
C PHE A 35 -16.26 -6.01 9.25
N LEU A 36 -15.62 -6.30 10.39
CA LEU A 36 -14.86 -7.54 10.59
C LEU A 36 -15.75 -8.79 10.53
N GLU A 37 -16.98 -8.71 11.03
CA GLU A 37 -17.97 -9.80 10.95
C GLU A 37 -18.44 -10.03 9.50
N ASP A 38 -18.73 -8.96 8.75
CA ASP A 38 -19.19 -9.01 7.36
C ASP A 38 -18.12 -9.61 6.43
N VAL A 39 -16.85 -9.26 6.64
CA VAL A 39 -15.72 -9.86 5.91
C VAL A 39 -15.31 -11.23 6.48
N LYS A 40 -16.07 -11.78 7.44
CA LYS A 40 -15.81 -13.10 8.07
C LYS A 40 -14.40 -13.24 8.61
N PHE A 41 -13.91 -12.19 9.27
CA PHE A 41 -12.57 -12.13 9.83
C PHE A 41 -12.35 -13.21 10.90
N ASP A 42 -11.36 -14.07 10.67
CA ASP A 42 -11.00 -15.14 11.59
C ASP A 42 -9.80 -14.75 12.48
N ARG A 43 -10.10 -14.38 13.72
CA ARG A 43 -9.10 -14.05 14.75
C ARG A 43 -8.21 -15.24 15.13
N ALA A 44 -8.65 -16.48 14.88
CA ALA A 44 -7.88 -17.67 15.21
C ALA A 44 -6.78 -17.97 14.17
N LYS A 45 -6.81 -17.35 13.00
CA LYS A 45 -5.83 -17.59 11.94
C LYS A 45 -4.45 -17.04 12.35
N PRO A 46 -3.40 -17.87 12.42
CA PRO A 46 -2.09 -17.41 12.86
C PRO A 46 -1.46 -16.48 11.82
N LEU A 47 -0.75 -15.45 12.31
CA LEU A 47 0.08 -14.60 11.47
C LEU A 47 1.24 -15.42 10.90
N ILE A 48 1.32 -15.48 9.57
CA ILE A 48 2.43 -16.08 8.85
C ILE A 48 3.66 -15.19 9.05
N LYS A 49 4.76 -15.81 9.48
CA LYS A 49 6.07 -15.17 9.63
C LYS A 49 7.07 -15.95 8.80
N ASP A 50 7.92 -15.23 8.09
CA ASP A 50 8.96 -15.80 7.25
C ASP A 50 10.24 -14.97 7.40
N PRO A 51 11.17 -15.40 8.27
CA PRO A 51 12.46 -14.72 8.44
C PRO A 51 13.30 -14.69 7.17
N GLU A 52 13.12 -15.64 6.24
CA GLU A 52 13.85 -15.67 4.98
C GLU A 52 13.40 -14.54 4.06
N LEU A 53 12.09 -14.25 4.03
CA LEU A 53 11.55 -13.09 3.32
C LEU A 53 12.13 -11.78 3.87
N GLU A 54 12.16 -11.61 5.19
CA GLU A 54 12.76 -10.43 5.84
C GLU A 54 14.24 -10.27 5.46
N ALA A 55 15.01 -11.35 5.50
CA ALA A 55 16.43 -11.35 5.14
C ALA A 55 16.65 -11.03 3.65
N ALA A 56 15.81 -11.55 2.75
CA ALA A 56 15.89 -11.28 1.32
C ALA A 56 15.60 -9.81 1.00
N VAL A 57 14.53 -9.23 1.58
CA VAL A 57 14.17 -7.81 1.40
C VAL A 57 15.25 -6.92 1.99
N TRP A 58 15.77 -7.24 3.17
CA TRP A 58 16.89 -6.50 3.75
C TRP A 58 18.14 -6.53 2.87
N THR A 59 18.50 -7.70 2.34
CA THR A 59 19.64 -7.86 1.43
C THR A 59 19.48 -6.99 0.18
N TYR A 60 18.27 -6.92 -0.39
CA TYR A 60 17.96 -6.05 -1.51
C TYR A 60 18.23 -4.57 -1.20
N PHE A 61 17.72 -4.04 -0.09
CA PHE A 61 17.95 -2.64 0.28
C PHE A 61 19.41 -2.36 0.69
N LYS A 62 20.06 -3.32 1.36
CA LYS A 62 21.45 -3.18 1.77
C LYS A 62 22.40 -3.07 0.58
N SER A 63 22.09 -3.77 -0.52
CA SER A 63 22.88 -3.73 -1.77
C SER A 63 22.89 -2.37 -2.46
N GLN A 64 21.97 -1.47 -2.11
CA GLN A 64 21.82 -0.15 -2.75
C GLN A 64 22.67 0.95 -2.11
N ASN A 65 23.40 0.67 -1.03
CA ASN A 65 24.28 1.63 -0.35
C ASN A 65 23.58 2.95 0.01
N LEU A 66 22.40 2.86 0.63
CA LEU A 66 21.51 4.01 0.87
C LEU A 66 21.99 4.98 1.96
N GLY A 67 23.03 4.61 2.70
CA GLY A 67 23.55 5.36 3.84
C GLY A 67 22.76 5.09 5.13
N GLN A 68 23.39 5.37 6.27
CA GLN A 68 22.92 4.94 7.59
C GLN A 68 21.52 5.44 7.96
N LYS A 69 21.18 6.69 7.60
CA LYS A 69 19.85 7.28 7.92
C LYS A 69 18.73 6.51 7.20
N THR A 70 18.89 6.29 5.90
CA THR A 70 17.88 5.59 5.09
C THR A 70 17.82 4.11 5.40
N GLU A 71 18.96 3.47 5.66
CA GLU A 71 19.01 2.07 6.12
C GLU A 71 18.26 1.87 7.45
N LYS A 72 18.33 2.85 8.36
CA LYS A 72 17.54 2.82 9.59
C LYS A 72 16.04 2.90 9.28
N ALA A 73 15.63 3.83 8.41
CA ALA A 73 14.23 3.94 7.99
C ALA A 73 13.73 2.64 7.34
N VAL A 74 14.53 1.99 6.49
CA VAL A 74 14.24 0.67 5.92
C VAL A 74 14.00 -0.35 7.03
N HIS A 75 14.87 -0.41 8.03
CA HIS A 75 14.72 -1.33 9.16
C HIS A 75 13.42 -1.10 9.94
N ASP A 76 13.05 0.17 10.15
CA ASP A 76 11.86 0.55 10.93
C ASP A 76 10.55 0.05 10.27
N VAL A 77 10.51 -0.03 8.93
CA VAL A 77 9.34 -0.50 8.16
C VAL A 77 9.48 -1.91 7.57
N LEU A 78 10.66 -2.55 7.68
CA LEU A 78 10.94 -3.86 7.08
C LEU A 78 9.92 -4.91 7.49
N LYS A 79 9.74 -5.09 8.80
CA LYS A 79 8.82 -6.09 9.34
C LYS A 79 7.37 -5.84 8.94
N LEU A 80 6.99 -4.56 8.81
CA LEU A 80 5.65 -4.20 8.36
C LEU A 80 5.44 -4.63 6.91
N SER A 81 6.39 -4.31 6.02
CA SER A 81 6.32 -4.67 4.59
C SER A 81 6.29 -6.18 4.34
N THR A 82 7.10 -6.95 5.06
CA THR A 82 7.16 -8.41 4.92
C THR A 82 5.93 -9.08 5.51
N THR A 83 5.45 -8.62 6.67
CA THR A 83 4.22 -9.17 7.24
C THR A 83 3.04 -8.86 6.32
N LEU A 84 2.97 -7.64 5.77
CA LEU A 84 1.92 -7.24 4.83
C LEU A 84 1.90 -8.20 3.67
N THR A 85 3.06 -8.43 3.09
CA THR A 85 3.23 -9.33 1.96
C THR A 85 2.82 -10.77 2.26
N LEU A 86 3.25 -11.31 3.40
CA LEU A 86 2.98 -12.70 3.79
C LEU A 86 1.51 -12.96 4.06
N GLN A 87 0.77 -11.93 4.45
CA GLN A 87 -0.66 -12.03 4.58
C GLN A 87 -1.36 -11.80 3.24
N ALA A 88 -0.87 -10.86 2.44
CA ALA A 88 -1.49 -10.42 1.21
C ALA A 88 -1.41 -11.38 0.03
N TYR A 89 -0.27 -12.04 -0.06
CA TYR A 89 0.16 -12.73 -1.27
C TYR A 89 0.50 -14.18 -0.94
N THR A 90 -0.29 -14.85 -0.09
CA THR A 90 0.03 -16.18 0.48
C THR A 90 0.28 -17.26 -0.57
N SER A 91 -0.43 -17.20 -1.70
CA SER A 91 -0.34 -18.11 -2.85
C SER A 91 0.80 -17.78 -3.82
N LEU A 92 1.41 -16.60 -3.71
CA LEU A 92 2.49 -16.23 -4.62
C LEU A 92 3.79 -16.99 -4.31
N PRO A 93 4.61 -17.29 -5.33
CA PRO A 93 5.95 -17.83 -5.15
C PRO A 93 6.81 -16.89 -4.29
N PHE A 94 7.82 -17.45 -3.62
CA PHE A 94 8.70 -16.69 -2.73
C PHE A 94 9.32 -15.47 -3.42
N GLU A 95 9.79 -15.62 -4.66
CA GLU A 95 10.39 -14.51 -5.42
C GLU A 95 9.41 -13.36 -5.66
N ASN A 96 8.15 -13.66 -5.99
CA ASN A 96 7.11 -12.65 -6.13
C ASN A 96 6.80 -11.96 -4.80
N LYS A 97 6.79 -12.71 -3.69
CA LYS A 97 6.66 -12.11 -2.35
C LYS A 97 7.80 -11.15 -2.05
N VAL A 98 9.05 -11.48 -2.39
CA VAL A 98 10.18 -10.55 -2.22
C VAL A 98 9.92 -9.25 -3.00
N LEU A 99 9.48 -9.35 -4.26
CA LEU A 99 9.16 -8.17 -5.07
C LEU A 99 8.02 -7.33 -4.48
N CYS A 100 6.93 -7.97 -4.03
CA CYS A 100 5.82 -7.29 -3.38
C CYS A 100 6.26 -6.57 -2.10
N ALA A 101 7.07 -7.24 -1.26
CA ALA A 101 7.57 -6.67 -0.02
C ALA A 101 8.49 -5.47 -0.28
N VAL A 102 9.36 -5.56 -1.29
CA VAL A 102 10.20 -4.44 -1.72
C VAL A 102 9.35 -3.26 -2.20
N GLN A 103 8.33 -3.50 -3.03
CA GLN A 103 7.42 -2.46 -3.51
C GLN A 103 6.68 -1.77 -2.34
N CYS A 104 6.14 -2.56 -1.40
CA CYS A 104 5.47 -2.02 -0.21
C CYS A 104 6.43 -1.21 0.67
N LEU A 105 7.68 -1.68 0.82
CA LEU A 105 8.69 -0.96 1.60
C LEU A 105 9.01 0.39 0.96
N TYR A 106 9.19 0.46 -0.36
CA TYR A 106 9.38 1.73 -1.05
C TYR A 106 8.22 2.70 -0.83
N MET A 107 6.98 2.20 -0.86
CA MET A 107 5.81 3.02 -0.57
C MET A 107 5.87 3.61 0.85
N PHE A 108 6.13 2.78 1.87
CA PHE A 108 6.29 3.26 3.24
C PHE A 108 7.42 4.27 3.40
N LEU A 109 8.54 4.11 2.69
CA LEU A 109 9.62 5.10 2.71
C LEU A 109 9.21 6.41 2.03
N VAL A 110 8.44 6.36 0.94
CA VAL A 110 7.88 7.58 0.34
C VAL A 110 6.95 8.26 1.35
N ASP A 111 6.11 7.52 2.07
CA ASP A 111 5.27 8.14 3.12
C ASP A 111 6.06 8.75 4.27
N ASP A 112 7.03 8.02 4.83
CA ASP A 112 7.71 8.41 6.07
C ASP A 112 8.79 9.47 5.87
N ILE A 113 9.51 9.44 4.75
CA ILE A 113 10.71 10.26 4.55
C ILE A 113 10.68 11.13 3.29
N ALA A 114 9.58 11.18 2.52
CA ALA A 114 9.46 12.07 1.35
C ALA A 114 9.86 13.52 1.65
N LEU A 115 9.51 14.03 2.83
CA LEU A 115 9.83 15.41 3.22
C LEU A 115 11.33 15.69 3.28
N SER A 116 12.17 14.65 3.48
CA SER A 116 13.63 14.80 3.47
C SER A 116 14.23 15.01 2.08
N PHE A 117 13.47 14.75 1.00
CA PHE A 117 13.93 14.84 -0.39
C PHE A 117 12.78 15.25 -1.34
N LEU A 118 11.90 16.15 -0.87
CA LEU A 118 10.69 16.52 -1.59
C LEU A 118 10.99 17.08 -2.98
N GLU A 119 12.05 17.88 -3.11
CA GLU A 119 12.47 18.45 -4.39
C GLU A 119 12.83 17.36 -5.41
N GLU A 120 13.60 16.35 -5.00
CA GLU A 120 13.94 15.22 -5.86
C GLU A 120 12.73 14.36 -6.18
N LEU A 121 11.79 14.23 -5.23
CA LEU A 121 10.55 13.49 -5.43
C LEU A 121 9.64 14.16 -6.49
N ARG A 122 9.59 15.50 -6.54
CA ARG A 122 8.87 16.27 -7.59
C ARG A 122 9.34 15.94 -9.01
N HIS A 123 10.63 15.65 -9.16
CA HIS A 123 11.22 15.30 -10.45
C HIS A 123 11.22 13.80 -10.74
N PHE A 124 10.78 12.96 -9.81
CA PHE A 124 10.85 11.50 -9.95
C PHE A 124 10.15 11.01 -11.22
N CYS A 125 8.88 11.36 -11.41
CA CYS A 125 8.08 10.88 -12.54
C CYS A 125 8.68 11.35 -13.88
N GLN A 126 9.13 12.61 -13.96
CA GLN A 126 9.77 13.16 -15.15
C GLN A 126 11.08 12.43 -15.48
N ASN A 127 11.94 12.24 -14.47
CA ASN A 127 13.21 11.53 -14.63
C ASN A 127 12.98 10.07 -15.02
N PHE A 128 11.98 9.40 -14.42
CA PHE A 128 11.61 8.04 -14.80
C PHE A 128 11.20 7.97 -16.27
N THR A 129 10.30 8.85 -16.73
CA THR A 129 9.83 8.85 -18.13
C THR A 129 10.96 9.16 -19.12
N LEU A 130 11.84 10.09 -18.78
CA LEU A 130 12.96 10.49 -19.64
C LEU A 130 14.19 9.58 -19.51
N ASN A 131 14.12 8.57 -18.63
CA ASN A 131 15.25 7.68 -18.31
C ASN A 131 16.50 8.44 -17.84
N ASN A 132 16.28 9.48 -17.03
CA ASN A 132 17.34 10.23 -16.35
C ASN A 132 17.63 9.60 -14.99
N ASP A 133 18.89 9.71 -14.55
CA ASP A 133 19.28 9.31 -13.19
C ASP A 133 18.64 10.19 -12.11
N HIS A 134 18.36 9.57 -10.96
CA HIS A 134 17.90 10.27 -9.76
C HIS A 134 19.09 10.64 -8.87
N ARG A 135 19.07 11.84 -8.30
CA ARG A 135 20.13 12.30 -7.37
C ARG A 135 20.16 11.47 -6.07
N GLN A 136 18.98 11.10 -5.58
CA GLN A 136 18.83 10.33 -4.35
C GLN A 136 18.99 8.83 -4.64
N PRO A 137 19.91 8.11 -3.94
CA PRO A 137 20.12 6.67 -4.14
C PRO A 137 18.84 5.85 -3.96
N LEU A 138 18.00 6.23 -2.99
CA LEU A 138 16.71 5.57 -2.74
C LEU A 138 15.78 5.64 -3.95
N LEU A 139 15.65 6.84 -4.56
CA LEU A 139 14.82 7.04 -5.74
C LEU A 139 15.39 6.32 -6.96
N ASN A 140 16.73 6.27 -7.10
CA ASN A 140 17.36 5.50 -8.16
C ASN A 140 17.11 3.99 -8.00
N GLY A 141 17.11 3.50 -6.76
CA GLY A 141 16.71 2.13 -6.44
C GLY A 141 15.24 1.86 -6.76
N PHE A 142 14.35 2.80 -6.42
CA PHE A 142 12.92 2.66 -6.68
C PHE A 142 12.60 2.65 -8.18
N ASP A 143 13.23 3.54 -8.96
CA ASP A 143 13.14 3.54 -10.42
C ASP A 143 13.53 2.17 -11.01
N LYS A 144 14.71 1.67 -10.62
CA LYS A 144 15.21 0.36 -11.08
C LYS A 144 14.26 -0.77 -10.70
N HIS A 145 13.70 -0.74 -9.49
CA HIS A 145 12.70 -1.70 -9.05
C HIS A 145 11.46 -1.68 -9.95
N LEU A 146 10.86 -0.51 -10.16
CA LEU A 146 9.67 -0.33 -10.99
C LEU A 146 9.88 -0.81 -12.43
N ARG A 147 11.06 -0.54 -13.02
CA ARG A 147 11.42 -1.09 -14.34
C ARG A 147 11.58 -2.61 -14.30
N TYR A 148 12.21 -3.13 -13.24
CA TYR A 148 12.46 -4.56 -13.06
C TYR A 148 11.17 -5.38 -12.95
N LEU A 149 10.11 -4.82 -12.36
CA LEU A 149 8.79 -5.47 -12.26
C LEU A 149 8.21 -5.88 -13.63
N GLY A 150 8.55 -5.20 -14.73
CA GLY A 150 8.13 -5.58 -16.09
C GLY A 150 8.60 -7.00 -16.50
N ARG A 151 9.61 -7.56 -15.80
CA ARG A 151 10.02 -8.96 -16.01
C ARG A 151 9.03 -9.97 -15.42
N TYR A 152 8.20 -9.58 -14.45
CA TYR A 152 7.30 -10.48 -13.71
C TYR A 152 5.82 -10.21 -13.96
N TYR A 153 5.48 -9.00 -14.39
CA TYR A 153 4.10 -8.58 -14.65
C TYR A 153 3.88 -8.37 -16.15
N GLY A 154 2.65 -8.60 -16.61
CA GLY A 154 2.27 -8.37 -18.00
C GLY A 154 2.14 -6.88 -18.30
N PRO A 155 1.99 -6.49 -19.58
CA PRO A 155 1.93 -5.09 -19.99
C PRO A 155 0.86 -4.26 -19.28
N TYR A 156 -0.33 -4.82 -19.03
CA TYR A 156 -1.41 -4.12 -18.34
C TYR A 156 -1.04 -3.88 -16.86
N CYS A 157 -0.78 -4.93 -16.09
CA CYS A 157 -0.45 -4.82 -14.67
C CYS A 157 0.81 -3.99 -14.44
N HIS A 158 1.84 -4.15 -15.28
CA HIS A 158 3.05 -3.34 -15.18
C HIS A 158 2.78 -1.86 -15.45
N SER A 159 2.04 -1.53 -16.52
CA SER A 159 1.68 -0.13 -16.80
C SER A 159 0.83 0.49 -15.70
N THR A 160 -0.09 -0.30 -15.13
CA THR A 160 -0.89 0.10 -13.97
C THR A 160 -0.01 0.38 -12.77
N ILE A 161 0.93 -0.51 -12.41
CA ILE A 161 1.89 -0.29 -11.31
C ILE A 161 2.65 1.04 -11.51
N ILE A 162 3.17 1.32 -12.71
CA ILE A 162 3.87 2.59 -12.99
C ILE A 162 2.94 3.79 -12.84
N LYS A 163 1.75 3.74 -13.47
CA LYS A 163 0.75 4.82 -13.41
C LYS A 163 0.34 5.10 -11.98
N SER A 164 0.05 4.08 -11.18
CA SER A 164 -0.39 4.23 -9.80
C SER A 164 0.75 4.67 -8.88
N ALA A 165 2.00 4.28 -9.15
CA ALA A 165 3.17 4.82 -8.44
C ALA A 165 3.35 6.31 -8.69
N PHE A 166 3.12 6.78 -9.92
CA PHE A 166 3.17 8.20 -10.24
C PHE A 166 2.04 8.98 -9.56
N ASP A 167 0.83 8.45 -9.61
CA ASP A 167 -0.33 9.02 -8.93
C ASP A 167 -0.09 9.13 -7.42
N TYR A 168 0.49 8.10 -6.81
CA TYR A 168 0.82 8.07 -5.39
C TYR A 168 1.86 9.13 -5.03
N ILE A 169 3.00 9.17 -5.74
CA ILE A 169 4.05 10.17 -5.49
C ILE A 169 3.51 11.60 -5.63
N ASN A 170 2.80 11.87 -6.72
CA ASN A 170 2.21 13.19 -6.95
C ASN A 170 1.15 13.52 -5.90
N GLY A 171 0.35 12.55 -5.49
CA GLY A 171 -0.64 12.68 -4.43
C GLY A 171 0.00 13.09 -3.10
N ARG A 172 1.09 12.41 -2.69
CA ARG A 172 1.83 12.76 -1.46
C ARG A 172 2.42 14.17 -1.51
N ILE A 173 2.93 14.59 -2.67
CA ILE A 173 3.40 15.97 -2.88
C ILE A 173 2.25 16.98 -2.73
N ILE A 174 1.10 16.70 -3.37
CA ILE A 174 -0.08 17.57 -3.29
C ILE A 174 -0.60 17.68 -1.87
N GLU A 175 -0.71 16.58 -1.14
CA GLU A 175 -1.12 16.60 0.28
C GLU A 175 -0.20 17.48 1.11
N HIS A 176 1.11 17.33 0.94
CA HIS A 176 2.07 18.18 1.63
C HIS A 176 1.90 19.67 1.26
N GLU A 177 1.72 19.99 -0.02
CA GLU A 177 1.48 21.38 -0.44
C GLU A 177 0.17 21.96 0.12
N MET A 178 -0.88 21.14 0.17
CA MET A 178 -2.15 21.52 0.78
C MET A 178 -1.98 21.83 2.27
N GLU A 179 -1.24 21.00 3.01
CA GLU A 179 -0.91 21.25 4.42
C GLU A 179 -0.14 22.56 4.59
N GLN A 180 0.92 22.78 3.79
CA GLN A 180 1.72 24.02 3.88
C GLN A 180 0.90 25.27 3.55
N ALA A 181 -0.06 25.17 2.65
CA ALA A 181 -0.93 26.28 2.26
C ALA A 181 -2.15 26.47 3.17
N ASN A 182 -2.36 25.60 4.17
CA ASN A 182 -3.64 25.48 4.91
C ASN A 182 -4.84 25.42 3.95
N PHE A 183 -4.70 24.64 2.87
CA PHE A 183 -5.70 24.56 1.82
C PHE A 183 -6.93 23.81 2.31
N ILE A 184 -8.11 24.40 2.07
CA ILE A 184 -9.39 23.80 2.44
C ILE A 184 -10.22 23.64 1.17
N PHE A 185 -10.71 22.42 0.93
CA PHE A 185 -11.63 22.16 -0.17
C PHE A 185 -12.95 22.92 0.04
N SER A 186 -13.50 23.44 -1.06
CA SER A 186 -14.85 23.99 -1.05
C SER A 186 -15.86 22.89 -0.70
N SER A 187 -16.87 23.23 0.11
CA SER A 187 -17.98 22.33 0.41
C SER A 187 -18.80 21.91 -0.82
N GLN A 188 -18.59 22.57 -1.97
CA GLN A 188 -19.20 22.23 -3.25
C GLN A 188 -18.46 21.11 -3.99
N THR A 189 -17.19 20.82 -3.68
CA THR A 189 -16.37 19.81 -4.38
C THR A 189 -16.51 18.43 -3.77
N ARG A 190 -17.71 17.84 -3.85
CA ARG A 190 -18.09 16.59 -3.16
C ARG A 190 -17.32 15.34 -3.59
N LEU A 191 -16.81 15.31 -4.83
CA LEU A 191 -16.07 14.16 -5.37
C LEU A 191 -14.56 14.23 -5.08
N MET A 192 -14.07 15.37 -4.61
CA MET A 192 -12.65 15.61 -4.44
C MET A 192 -11.99 14.71 -3.39
N PRO A 193 -12.61 14.44 -2.22
CA PRO A 193 -12.05 13.48 -1.27
C PRO A 193 -11.87 12.08 -1.87
N MET A 194 -12.87 11.62 -2.63
CA MET A 194 -12.81 10.33 -3.32
C MET A 194 -11.71 10.30 -4.39
N PHE A 195 -11.62 11.37 -5.18
CA PHE A 195 -10.57 11.51 -6.19
C PHE A 195 -9.18 11.47 -5.55
N LEU A 196 -8.93 12.29 -4.53
CA LEU A 196 -7.63 12.35 -3.85
C LEU A 196 -7.29 10.98 -3.23
N ARG A 197 -8.27 10.31 -2.60
CA ARG A 197 -8.06 9.01 -1.97
C ARG A 197 -7.54 7.95 -2.95
N THR A 198 -8.09 7.91 -4.15
CA THR A 198 -7.63 6.98 -5.20
C THR A 198 -6.24 7.29 -5.74
N LYS A 199 -5.73 8.52 -5.53
CA LYS A 199 -4.36 8.91 -5.89
C LYS A 199 -3.36 8.53 -4.80
N VAL A 200 -3.67 8.84 -3.55
CA VAL A 200 -2.76 8.66 -2.41
C VAL A 200 -2.80 7.24 -1.82
N GLY A 201 -3.79 6.44 -2.19
CA GLY A 201 -4.01 5.12 -1.62
C GLY A 201 -3.10 4.01 -2.08
N ALA A 202 -2.58 4.13 -3.31
CA ALA A 202 -1.75 3.11 -3.96
C ALA A 202 -2.34 1.68 -3.98
N ALA A 203 -3.63 1.50 -3.68
CA ALA A 203 -4.30 0.20 -3.70
C ALA A 203 -4.23 -0.48 -5.08
N GLU A 204 -4.22 0.31 -6.16
CA GLU A 204 -4.10 -0.20 -7.52
C GLU A 204 -2.72 -0.84 -7.80
N ILE A 205 -1.65 -0.38 -7.11
CA ILE A 205 -0.33 -1.04 -7.10
C ILE A 205 -0.47 -2.41 -6.41
N LEU A 206 -1.00 -2.40 -5.19
CA LEU A 206 -1.14 -3.62 -4.37
C LEU A 206 -1.97 -4.69 -5.08
N ASN A 207 -3.04 -4.26 -5.75
CA ASN A 207 -3.90 -5.15 -6.52
C ASN A 207 -3.21 -5.66 -7.80
N SER A 208 -2.46 -4.83 -8.50
CA SER A 208 -1.73 -5.27 -9.70
C SER A 208 -0.66 -6.31 -9.39
N LEU A 209 -0.06 -6.25 -8.19
CA LEU A 209 0.96 -7.21 -7.74
C LEU A 209 0.44 -8.64 -7.53
N LEU A 210 -0.88 -8.82 -7.43
CA LEU A 210 -1.52 -10.15 -7.29
C LEU A 210 -1.42 -11.01 -8.54
N TRP A 211 -1.13 -10.39 -9.69
CA TRP A 211 -1.29 -10.99 -11.01
C TRP A 211 0.05 -11.17 -11.75
N PRO A 212 1.05 -11.90 -11.20
CA PRO A 212 2.28 -12.13 -11.92
C PRO A 212 2.03 -12.97 -13.17
N LYS A 213 2.62 -12.59 -14.30
CA LYS A 213 2.33 -13.18 -15.62
C LYS A 213 2.70 -14.66 -15.74
N ALA A 214 3.57 -15.16 -14.88
CA ALA A 214 3.93 -16.57 -14.82
C ALA A 214 2.77 -17.45 -14.32
N LEU A 215 1.89 -16.90 -13.47
CA LEU A 215 0.71 -17.58 -12.94
C LEU A 215 -0.57 -17.13 -13.65
N PHE A 216 -0.67 -15.82 -13.94
CA PHE A 216 -1.85 -15.18 -14.52
C PHE A 216 -1.46 -14.39 -15.78
N PRO A 217 -1.09 -15.08 -16.88
CA PRO A 217 -0.76 -14.40 -18.12
C PRO A 217 -1.97 -13.61 -18.65
N GLU A 218 -1.75 -12.33 -18.94
CA GLU A 218 -2.82 -11.36 -19.22
C GLU A 218 -3.61 -11.66 -20.50
N ASP A 219 -3.00 -12.32 -21.49
CA ASP A 219 -3.67 -12.78 -22.71
C ASP A 219 -4.78 -13.81 -22.42
N LYS A 220 -4.76 -14.46 -21.25
CA LYS A 220 -5.76 -15.44 -20.81
C LYS A 220 -6.66 -14.93 -19.69
N TYR A 221 -6.10 -14.19 -18.74
CA TYR A 221 -6.79 -13.87 -17.48
C TYR A 221 -7.20 -12.40 -17.33
N LEU A 222 -6.73 -11.48 -18.18
CA LEU A 222 -7.02 -10.05 -18.00
C LEU A 222 -8.53 -9.77 -17.94
N LEU A 223 -9.29 -10.26 -18.91
CA LEU A 223 -10.74 -10.05 -18.94
C LEU A 223 -11.49 -10.77 -17.81
N GLN A 224 -10.83 -11.72 -17.13
CA GLN A 224 -11.39 -12.42 -15.97
C GLN A 224 -11.26 -11.54 -14.73
N PHE A 225 -10.07 -11.03 -14.40
CA PHE A 225 -9.88 -10.24 -13.19
C PHE A 225 -10.24 -8.76 -13.35
N LEU A 226 -10.22 -8.20 -14.56
CA LEU A 226 -10.47 -6.77 -14.81
C LEU A 226 -11.78 -6.26 -14.19
N PRO A 227 -12.93 -6.97 -14.30
CA PRO A 227 -14.20 -6.51 -13.76
C PRO A 227 -14.24 -6.31 -12.25
N VAL A 228 -13.30 -6.89 -11.48
CA VAL A 228 -13.25 -6.76 -10.02
C VAL A 228 -12.17 -5.81 -9.53
N VAL A 229 -11.33 -5.27 -10.41
CA VAL A 229 -10.17 -4.44 -10.02
C VAL A 229 -10.61 -3.19 -9.25
N GLN A 230 -11.66 -2.50 -9.72
CA GLN A 230 -12.08 -1.25 -9.09
C GLN A 230 -12.70 -1.49 -7.70
N GLU A 231 -13.46 -2.56 -7.55
CA GLU A 231 -14.02 -2.99 -6.27
C GLU A 231 -12.90 -3.30 -5.28
N LEU A 232 -11.85 -4.02 -5.72
CA LEU A 232 -10.69 -4.33 -4.88
C LEU A 232 -9.92 -3.08 -4.47
N VAL A 233 -9.79 -2.09 -5.37
CA VAL A 233 -9.13 -0.80 -5.09
C VAL A 233 -9.90 -0.05 -4.00
N LEU A 234 -11.20 0.16 -4.19
CA LEU A 234 -12.04 0.86 -3.22
C LEU A 234 -12.08 0.14 -1.88
N PHE A 235 -12.20 -1.18 -1.92
CA PHE A 235 -12.20 -2.01 -0.72
C PHE A 235 -10.90 -1.85 0.08
N THR A 236 -9.75 -1.92 -0.59
CA THR A 236 -8.42 -1.77 0.03
C THR A 236 -8.27 -0.39 0.66
N ASP A 237 -8.62 0.67 -0.08
CA ASP A 237 -8.51 2.05 0.38
C ASP A 237 -9.41 2.31 1.61
N PHE A 238 -10.70 1.99 1.52
CA PHE A 238 -11.63 2.24 2.62
C PHE A 238 -11.33 1.38 3.84
N THR A 239 -10.83 0.16 3.66
CA THR A 239 -10.46 -0.66 4.80
C THR A 239 -9.25 -0.08 5.53
N ASN A 240 -8.25 0.39 4.78
CA ASN A 240 -7.13 1.10 5.39
C ASN A 240 -7.62 2.31 6.20
N ASP A 241 -8.58 3.07 5.68
CA ASP A 241 -9.14 4.24 6.40
C ASP A 241 -9.91 3.82 7.66
N ILE A 242 -10.82 2.83 7.57
CA ILE A 242 -11.61 2.33 8.70
C ILE A 242 -10.69 1.83 9.83
N LEU A 243 -9.63 1.08 9.47
CA LEU A 243 -8.71 0.52 10.45
C LEU A 243 -7.78 1.58 11.05
N SER A 244 -7.37 2.57 10.26
CA SER A 244 -6.53 3.68 10.73
C SER A 244 -7.31 4.66 11.63
N CYS A 245 -8.62 4.85 11.39
CA CYS A 245 -9.50 5.62 12.28
C CYS A 245 -9.54 5.05 13.72
N GLY A 246 -9.30 3.74 13.88
CA GLY A 246 -9.21 3.08 15.20
C GLY A 246 -7.87 3.33 15.93
N GLU A 247 -6.82 3.78 15.24
CA GLU A 247 -5.51 4.07 15.87
C GLU A 247 -5.54 5.31 16.77
N ILE A 248 -6.55 6.17 16.65
CA ILE A 248 -6.75 7.32 17.55
C ILE A 248 -6.99 6.86 19.02
N ASN A 249 -7.28 5.57 19.27
CA ASN A 249 -7.38 5.04 20.64
C ASN A 249 -6.93 3.57 20.85
N MET A 250 -6.42 2.86 19.84
CA MET A 250 -5.93 1.48 19.99
C MET A 250 -4.44 1.36 19.66
N GLN A 251 -3.60 1.80 20.60
CA GLN A 251 -2.17 1.49 20.60
C GLN A 251 -1.96 -0.03 20.38
N ASN A 252 -1.21 -0.35 19.33
CA ASN A 252 -0.66 -1.65 18.93
C ASN A 252 -1.53 -2.66 18.15
N ASN A 253 -2.85 -2.53 17.97
CA ASN A 253 -3.65 -3.61 17.34
C ASN A 253 -4.11 -3.37 15.88
N ALA A 254 -4.15 -2.13 15.39
CA ALA A 254 -4.66 -1.82 14.05
C ALA A 254 -3.68 -2.22 12.92
N LYS A 255 -2.37 -2.08 13.13
CA LYS A 255 -1.34 -2.66 12.25
C LYS A 255 -1.57 -4.16 11.98
N TYR A 256 -2.03 -4.93 12.97
CA TYR A 256 -2.25 -6.38 12.82
C TYR A 256 -3.56 -6.75 12.09
N ALA A 257 -4.55 -5.86 12.09
CA ALA A 257 -5.81 -6.04 11.36
C ALA A 257 -5.63 -5.79 9.85
N ILE A 258 -4.85 -4.78 9.45
CA ILE A 258 -4.48 -4.53 8.04
C ILE A 258 -3.73 -5.74 7.47
N LEU A 259 -2.89 -6.36 8.30
CA LEU A 259 -2.12 -7.54 7.93
C LEU A 259 -3.05 -8.73 7.62
N GLN A 260 -3.85 -9.22 8.57
CA GLN A 260 -4.73 -10.38 8.32
C GLN A 260 -5.82 -10.15 7.25
N TYR A 261 -6.12 -8.88 6.95
CA TYR A 261 -7.10 -8.47 5.96
C TYR A 261 -6.65 -8.69 4.51
N ILE A 262 -5.37 -8.57 4.19
CA ILE A 262 -4.93 -8.83 2.81
C ILE A 262 -4.94 -10.35 2.51
N THR A 263 -4.92 -11.19 3.55
CA THR A 263 -5.23 -12.63 3.45
C THR A 263 -6.68 -12.87 3.01
N TYR A 264 -7.62 -12.00 3.39
CA TYR A 264 -9.00 -12.03 2.94
C TYR A 264 -9.16 -11.48 1.52
N LEU A 265 -8.37 -10.46 1.14
CA LEU A 265 -8.26 -10.02 -0.26
C LEU A 265 -7.89 -11.23 -1.13
N GLU A 266 -6.85 -11.96 -0.79
CA GLU A 266 -6.45 -13.14 -1.55
C GLU A 266 -7.52 -14.23 -1.59
N GLN A 267 -8.23 -14.48 -0.49
CA GLN A 267 -9.37 -15.40 -0.49
C GLN A 267 -10.52 -14.90 -1.37
N THR A 268 -10.81 -13.61 -1.37
CA THR A 268 -11.82 -12.95 -2.22
C THR A 268 -11.41 -12.94 -3.69
N ILE A 269 -10.12 -12.81 -3.97
CA ILE A 269 -9.50 -12.92 -5.30
C ILE A 269 -9.57 -14.35 -5.81
N GLN A 270 -9.25 -15.33 -4.96
CA GLN A 270 -9.43 -16.75 -5.26
C GLN A 270 -10.91 -17.12 -5.43
N MET A 271 -11.82 -16.46 -4.70
CA MET A 271 -13.26 -16.64 -4.84
C MET A 271 -13.79 -16.01 -6.14
N GLY A 272 -13.32 -14.80 -6.49
CA GLY A 272 -13.61 -14.15 -7.77
C GLY A 272 -13.12 -14.98 -8.95
N LEU A 273 -11.87 -15.45 -8.90
CA LEU A 273 -11.32 -16.39 -9.89
C LEU A 273 -12.12 -17.69 -9.97
N ARG A 274 -12.57 -18.27 -8.85
CA ARG A 274 -13.45 -19.45 -8.85
C ARG A 274 -14.80 -19.18 -9.48
N CYS A 275 -15.44 -18.06 -9.17
CA CYS A 275 -16.70 -17.66 -9.80
C CYS A 275 -16.56 -17.50 -11.32
N ILE A 276 -15.43 -16.97 -11.79
CA ILE A 276 -15.16 -16.80 -13.23
C ILE A 276 -14.84 -18.13 -13.91
N VAL A 277 -14.11 -19.03 -13.24
CA VAL A 277 -13.82 -20.39 -13.75
C VAL A 277 -15.09 -21.23 -13.81
N ASP A 278 -15.97 -21.15 -12.80
CA ASP A 278 -17.21 -21.92 -12.72
C ASP A 278 -18.26 -21.47 -13.76
N ASP A 279 -18.27 -20.19 -14.15
CA ASP A 279 -19.11 -19.68 -15.23
C ASP A 279 -18.65 -20.10 -16.64
N HIS A 280 -17.38 -20.51 -16.80
CA HIS A 280 -16.85 -21.04 -18.07
C HIS A 280 -16.96 -22.56 -18.23
N VAL A 281 -17.27 -23.31 -17.16
CA VAL A 281 -17.56 -24.76 -17.24
C VAL A 281 -19.03 -25.03 -17.61
N LYS A 282 -19.88 -23.99 -17.66
CA LYS A 282 -21.30 -24.08 -17.98
C LYS A 282 -21.68 -23.71 -19.43
N ASN A 283 -20.71 -23.50 -20.32
CA ASN A 283 -20.95 -23.30 -21.76
C ASN A 283 -20.27 -24.38 -22.60
#